data_AF-P96821-F1
#
_entry.id   AF-P96821-F1
#
_cell.length_a   1.000
_cell.length_b   1.000
_cell.length_c   1.000
_cell.angle_alpha   90.00
_cell.angle_beta   90.00
_cell.angle_gamma   90.00
#
_symmetry.space_group_name_H-M   'P 1'
#
loop_
_entity.id
_entity.type
_entity.pdbx_description
1 polymer ?
#
loop_
_entity_poly.entity_id
_entity_poly.type
_entity_poly.pdbx_seq_one_letter_code
_entity_poly.pdbx_strand_id
1 'polypeptide(L)'
;MPHSWTPTSVMTPPLVVAAFRPVGHYRLATDRAGGPCSPPATGAKLTSSVASRPTVGTKPQWWHTLVMSMSLTAGRGPGRPPAAKADETRKRILHAARQVFSERGYDGATFQEIAVRADLTRPAINHYFANKRVLYQEVVEQTHELVIVAGIERARREPTLMGRLAVVVDFAMEADAQYPASTAFLATTVLESQRHPELSRTENDAVRATREFLVWAVNDAIERGELAADVDVSSLAETLLVVLCGVGFYIGFVGSYQRMATITDSFQQLLAGTLWRPPT
;
A
#
# COMPACT_ATOMS: atom_id res chain seq x y z
N MET A 1 -48.37 15.08 24.33
CA MET A 1 -47.41 14.36 25.19
C MET A 1 -46.34 13.76 24.28
N PRO A 2 -45.08 14.23 24.31
CA PRO A 2 -44.02 13.65 23.49
C PRO A 2 -43.09 12.79 24.36
N HIS A 3 -42.97 11.49 24.02
CA HIS A 3 -41.92 10.63 24.56
C HIS A 3 -40.65 10.81 23.74
N SER A 4 -39.60 11.31 24.39
CA SER A 4 -38.24 11.45 23.88
C SER A 4 -37.56 10.09 23.75
N TRP A 5 -37.13 9.75 22.53
CA TRP A 5 -36.18 8.66 22.27
C TRP A 5 -34.74 9.18 22.43
N THR A 6 -33.96 8.53 23.28
CA THR A 6 -32.49 8.66 23.34
C THR A 6 -31.83 7.71 22.33
N PRO A 7 -30.72 8.07 21.67
CA PRO A 7 -30.08 7.21 20.67
C PRO A 7 -29.29 6.09 21.34
N THR A 8 -29.57 4.86 20.94
CA THR A 8 -28.83 3.66 21.34
C THR A 8 -27.42 3.67 20.72
N SER A 9 -26.42 3.46 21.57
CA SER A 9 -25.02 3.20 21.21
C SER A 9 -24.92 2.14 20.11
N VAL A 10 -24.31 2.51 18.97
CA VAL A 10 -24.00 1.60 17.87
C VAL A 10 -22.87 0.66 18.33
N MET A 11 -23.27 -0.57 18.67
CA MET A 11 -22.38 -1.68 19.01
C MET A 11 -22.14 -2.47 17.72
N THR A 12 -20.99 -2.27 17.08
CA THR A 12 -20.60 -3.02 15.86
C THR A 12 -20.41 -4.51 16.21
N PRO A 13 -21.14 -5.46 15.59
CA PRO A 13 -21.05 -6.89 15.96
C PRO A 13 -19.74 -7.55 15.50
N PRO A 14 -19.17 -8.51 16.26
CA PRO A 14 -17.92 -9.19 15.92
C PRO A 14 -18.20 -10.40 15.01
N LEU A 15 -18.29 -10.21 13.69
CA LEU A 15 -18.52 -11.33 12.75
C LEU A 15 -17.28 -11.82 11.98
N VAL A 16 -16.13 -11.17 12.10
CA VAL A 16 -14.93 -11.53 11.30
C VAL A 16 -13.99 -12.54 12.01
N VAL A 17 -14.20 -12.86 13.29
CA VAL A 17 -13.19 -13.56 14.12
C VAL A 17 -13.13 -15.10 13.96
N ALA A 18 -14.15 -15.75 13.40
CA ALA A 18 -14.28 -17.21 13.55
C ALA A 18 -13.66 -18.11 12.46
N ALA A 19 -13.11 -17.57 11.35
CA ALA A 19 -12.95 -18.38 10.14
C ALA A 19 -11.52 -18.80 9.70
N PHE A 20 -10.40 -18.34 10.29
CA PHE A 20 -9.10 -18.54 9.62
C PHE A 20 -7.91 -18.92 10.53
N ARG A 21 -7.54 -20.21 10.50
CA ARG A 21 -6.14 -20.66 10.70
C ARG A 21 -5.39 -20.51 9.37
N PRO A 22 -4.19 -19.90 9.32
CA PRO A 22 -3.40 -19.83 8.10
C PRO A 22 -2.77 -21.20 7.79
N VAL A 23 -2.98 -21.71 6.57
CA VAL A 23 -2.22 -22.84 6.02
C VAL A 23 -0.96 -22.28 5.37
N GLY A 24 0.20 -22.75 5.82
CA GLY A 24 1.51 -22.25 5.41
C GLY A 24 2.05 -22.79 4.08
N HIS A 25 3.25 -22.28 3.76
CA HIS A 25 4.16 -22.60 2.66
C HIS A 25 3.98 -21.89 1.31
N TYR A 26 4.51 -20.66 1.23
CA TYR A 26 5.17 -20.21 0.00
C TYR A 26 6.55 -20.88 -0.09
N ARG A 27 6.68 -21.83 -1.03
CA ARG A 27 7.95 -22.47 -1.39
C ARG A 27 8.57 -21.66 -2.54
N LEU A 28 9.65 -20.94 -2.26
CA LEU A 28 10.49 -20.32 -3.29
C LEU A 28 11.14 -21.42 -4.13
N ALA A 29 10.86 -21.44 -5.43
CA ALA A 29 11.53 -22.31 -6.38
C ALA A 29 12.86 -21.66 -6.80
N THR A 30 13.97 -22.25 -6.35
CA THR A 30 15.31 -22.04 -6.90
C THR A 30 15.98 -23.39 -7.09
N ASP A 31 16.12 -23.84 -8.34
CA ASP A 31 17.19 -24.72 -8.81
C ASP A 31 17.19 -24.67 -10.34
N ARG A 32 18.16 -24.01 -10.98
CA ARG A 32 19.39 -24.60 -11.57
C ARG A 32 19.14 -25.84 -12.43
N ALA A 33 19.19 -25.67 -13.75
CA ALA A 33 20.12 -26.36 -14.66
C ALA A 33 19.68 -26.19 -16.13
N GLY A 34 20.63 -25.87 -17.03
CA GLY A 34 20.53 -26.29 -18.43
C GLY A 34 20.58 -25.22 -19.53
N GLY A 35 21.78 -24.71 -19.83
CA GLY A 35 22.35 -24.67 -21.19
C GLY A 35 21.82 -23.67 -22.25
N PRO A 36 22.70 -23.08 -23.10
CA PRO A 36 22.38 -21.94 -23.94
C PRO A 36 21.96 -22.31 -25.36
N CYS A 37 21.12 -21.49 -26.00
CA CYS A 37 20.99 -21.46 -27.47
C CYS A 37 20.86 -20.02 -27.97
N SER A 38 21.81 -19.66 -28.84
CA SER A 38 22.04 -18.35 -29.45
C SER A 38 20.93 -17.90 -30.41
N PRO A 39 20.82 -16.58 -30.71
CA PRO A 39 19.83 -16.02 -31.62
C PRO A 39 20.42 -15.82 -33.05
N PRO A 40 19.58 -15.45 -34.03
CA PRO A 40 20.07 -14.66 -35.15
C PRO A 40 19.35 -13.32 -35.34
N ALA A 41 20.14 -12.41 -35.88
CA ALA A 41 19.90 -11.00 -36.13
C ALA A 41 18.98 -10.73 -37.33
N THR A 42 18.50 -9.48 -37.43
CA THR A 42 18.37 -8.58 -38.62
C THR A 42 17.42 -7.44 -38.20
N GLY A 43 17.62 -6.13 -38.39
CA GLY A 43 18.54 -5.34 -39.20
C GLY A 43 17.72 -4.17 -39.82
N ALA A 44 18.19 -2.92 -39.63
CA ALA A 44 17.88 -1.65 -40.35
C ALA A 44 17.54 -0.49 -39.37
N LYS A 45 18.46 0.40 -38.98
CA LYS A 45 19.07 1.57 -39.68
C LYS A 45 18.06 2.65 -40.10
N LEU A 46 18.23 3.87 -39.54
CA LEU A 46 18.55 5.16 -40.23
C LEU A 46 18.33 6.37 -39.27
N THR A 47 19.43 7.02 -38.82
CA THR A 47 19.86 8.43 -39.09
C THR A 47 19.01 9.54 -38.47
N SER A 48 19.43 10.17 -37.35
CA SER A 48 20.29 11.38 -37.20
C SER A 48 19.63 12.72 -37.61
N SER A 49 19.48 13.67 -36.67
CA SER A 49 19.92 15.08 -36.82
C SER A 49 19.57 15.96 -35.59
N VAL A 50 20.62 16.53 -34.97
CA VAL A 50 20.81 17.94 -34.51
C VAL A 50 19.58 18.68 -33.96
N ALA A 51 19.48 18.88 -32.64
CA ALA A 51 20.04 19.97 -31.82
C ALA A 51 19.24 21.28 -31.84
N SER A 52 18.68 21.65 -30.68
CA SER A 52 18.54 23.05 -30.22
C SER A 52 18.21 23.07 -28.72
N ARG A 53 19.12 23.60 -27.91
CA ARG A 53 18.87 24.01 -26.52
C ARG A 53 18.15 25.37 -26.51
N PRO A 54 17.32 25.64 -25.50
CA PRO A 54 17.19 27.00 -24.98
C PRO A 54 17.84 27.12 -23.59
N THR A 55 18.39 28.31 -23.43
CA THR A 55 19.01 28.94 -22.26
C THR A 55 18.03 29.22 -21.13
N VAL A 56 18.57 29.47 -19.93
CA VAL A 56 18.16 30.47 -18.91
C VAL A 56 18.41 29.91 -17.50
N GLY A 57 19.02 30.72 -16.63
CA GLY A 57 19.02 30.45 -15.19
C GLY A 57 20.20 31.03 -14.43
N THR A 58 20.31 32.35 -14.40
CA THR A 58 21.23 33.19 -13.64
C THR A 58 21.46 32.67 -12.21
N LYS A 59 22.70 32.31 -11.85
CA LYS A 59 23.06 31.93 -10.47
C LYS A 59 23.54 33.14 -9.66
N PRO A 60 23.17 33.26 -8.37
CA PRO A 60 23.37 34.47 -7.58
C PRO A 60 24.81 34.60 -7.05
N GLN A 61 25.19 35.85 -6.75
CA GLN A 61 26.52 36.41 -6.45
C GLN A 61 27.31 35.85 -5.23
N TRP A 62 26.85 34.82 -4.54
CA TRP A 62 27.44 34.35 -3.27
C TRP A 62 28.54 33.28 -3.41
N TRP A 63 28.91 32.84 -4.62
CA TRP A 63 29.86 31.73 -4.82
C TRP A 63 31.34 32.13 -4.88
N HIS A 64 31.69 33.42 -4.83
CA HIS A 64 33.09 33.89 -4.90
C HIS A 64 33.83 33.99 -3.56
N THR A 65 33.22 33.63 -2.43
CA THR A 65 33.77 33.92 -1.09
C THR A 65 34.24 32.67 -0.33
N LEU A 66 34.98 31.75 -0.97
CA LEU A 66 35.74 30.71 -0.24
C LEU A 66 36.78 30.04 -1.15
N VAL A 67 37.63 30.85 -1.76
CA VAL A 67 38.98 30.46 -2.16
C VAL A 67 39.92 31.39 -1.40
N MET A 68 40.96 30.82 -0.78
CA MET A 68 42.03 31.43 0.02
C MET A 68 41.96 31.22 1.55
N SER A 69 43.12 30.86 2.09
CA SER A 69 43.52 30.60 3.49
C SER A 69 43.24 29.19 4.03
N MET A 70 44.16 28.25 3.83
CA MET A 70 45.36 27.95 4.64
C MET A 70 45.10 27.01 5.82
N SER A 71 45.37 25.73 5.56
CA SER A 71 46.12 24.78 6.38
C SER A 71 46.02 24.88 7.91
N LEU A 72 45.05 24.16 8.49
CA LEU A 72 45.15 23.61 9.84
C LEU A 72 44.69 22.14 9.81
N THR A 73 45.60 21.24 10.14
CA THR A 73 45.39 19.78 10.24
C THR A 73 44.48 19.47 11.43
N ALA A 74 43.19 19.26 11.17
CA ALA A 74 42.22 18.82 12.17
C ALA A 74 41.90 17.33 11.98
N GLY A 75 42.05 16.56 13.07
CA GLY A 75 41.84 15.12 13.12
C GLY A 75 40.44 14.71 12.64
N ARG A 76 40.38 13.63 11.85
CA ARG A 76 39.15 13.03 11.32
C ARG A 76 38.31 12.46 12.45
N GLY A 77 37.33 13.22 12.94
CA GLY A 77 36.20 12.67 13.68
C GLY A 77 35.34 11.76 12.77
N PRO A 78 34.60 10.78 13.33
CA PRO A 78 33.83 9.82 12.53
C PRO A 78 32.72 10.56 11.78
N GLY A 79 32.87 10.72 10.47
CA GLY A 79 31.92 11.43 9.63
C GLY A 79 30.54 10.78 9.69
N ARG A 80 29.52 11.56 10.07
CA ARG A 80 28.09 11.23 9.96
C ARG A 80 27.86 10.55 8.60
N PRO A 81 27.32 9.32 8.52
CA PRO A 81 26.98 8.70 7.25
C PRO A 81 26.18 9.70 6.42
N PRO A 82 26.44 9.84 5.11
CA PRO A 82 25.66 10.72 4.25
C PRO A 82 24.18 10.44 4.48
N ALA A 83 23.37 11.47 4.76
CA ALA A 83 21.95 11.29 5.15
C ALA A 83 21.20 10.34 4.20
N ALA A 84 21.52 10.39 2.90
CA ALA A 84 21.02 9.47 1.88
C ALA A 84 21.20 7.98 2.23
N LYS A 85 22.35 7.59 2.78
CA LYS A 85 22.63 6.20 3.19
C LYS A 85 21.80 5.78 4.41
N ALA A 86 21.55 6.72 5.33
CA ALA A 86 20.69 6.47 6.48
C ALA A 86 19.23 6.27 6.04
N ASP A 87 18.75 7.09 5.10
CA ASP A 87 17.38 6.99 4.56
C ASP A 87 17.17 5.69 3.77
N GLU A 88 18.15 5.28 2.96
CA GLU A 88 18.11 3.99 2.24
C GLU A 88 18.08 2.80 3.21
N THR A 89 18.91 2.85 4.27
CA THR A 89 18.93 1.81 5.30
C THR A 89 17.59 1.75 6.05
N ARG A 90 17.01 2.91 6.38
CA ARG A 90 15.69 2.99 7.03
C ARG A 90 14.59 2.39 6.15
N LYS A 91 14.58 2.68 4.85
CA LYS A 91 13.65 2.07 3.87
C LYS A 91 13.82 0.55 3.80
N ARG A 92 15.05 0.04 3.80
CA ARG A 92 15.33 -1.42 3.86
C ARG A 92 14.76 -2.06 5.12
N ILE A 93 14.91 -1.42 6.29
CA ILE A 93 14.36 -1.91 7.54
C ILE A 93 12.83 -1.97 7.48
N LEU A 94 12.16 -0.91 7.00
CA LEU A 94 10.70 -0.86 6.89
C LEU A 94 10.16 -1.93 5.94
N HIS A 95 10.82 -2.14 4.80
CA HIS A 95 10.46 -3.20 3.85
C HIS A 95 10.59 -4.59 4.50
N ALA A 96 11.72 -4.87 5.14
CA ALA A 96 11.92 -6.14 5.85
C ALA A 96 10.88 -6.33 6.97
N ALA A 97 10.62 -5.28 7.75
CA ALA A 97 9.65 -5.29 8.83
C ALA A 97 8.23 -5.58 8.34
N ARG A 98 7.79 -4.96 7.23
CA ARG A 98 6.50 -5.27 6.58
C ARG A 98 6.35 -6.76 6.29
N GLN A 99 7.37 -7.36 5.67
CA GLN A 99 7.37 -8.79 5.35
C GLN A 99 7.33 -9.65 6.62
N VAL A 100 8.10 -9.31 7.65
CA VAL A 100 8.10 -10.12 8.88
C VAL A 100 6.76 -9.99 9.62
N PHE A 101 6.19 -8.78 9.69
CA PHE A 101 4.90 -8.56 10.34
C PHE A 101 3.73 -9.20 9.58
N SER A 102 3.74 -9.19 8.25
CA SER A 102 2.72 -9.89 7.46
C SER A 102 2.80 -11.42 7.63
N GLU A 103 4.02 -11.98 7.71
CA GLU A 103 4.27 -13.42 7.88
C GLU A 103 3.93 -13.92 9.30
N ARG A 104 4.23 -13.14 10.34
CA ARG A 104 4.21 -13.60 11.75
C ARG A 104 3.24 -12.86 12.66
N GLY A 105 2.56 -11.84 12.16
CA GLY A 105 1.78 -10.91 12.98
C GLY A 105 2.67 -10.02 13.86
N TYR A 106 2.04 -9.20 14.70
CA TYR A 106 2.77 -8.28 15.57
C TYR A 106 3.57 -9.02 16.65
N ASP A 107 2.95 -9.98 17.35
CA ASP A 107 3.57 -10.67 18.49
C ASP A 107 4.71 -11.61 18.09
N GLY A 108 4.51 -12.40 17.03
CA GLY A 108 5.56 -13.29 16.48
C GLY A 108 6.72 -12.51 15.84
N ALA A 109 6.48 -11.25 15.49
CA ALA A 109 7.44 -10.23 15.07
C ALA A 109 8.68 -10.07 15.96
N THR A 110 9.88 -10.51 15.54
CA THR A 110 11.12 -10.17 16.26
C THR A 110 12.04 -9.24 15.46
N PHE A 111 12.70 -8.30 16.15
CA PHE A 111 13.74 -7.47 15.52
C PHE A 111 14.93 -8.27 15.02
N GLN A 112 15.20 -9.45 15.60
CA GLN A 112 16.29 -10.30 15.13
C GLN A 112 16.00 -10.80 13.71
N GLU A 113 14.77 -11.25 13.45
CA GLU A 113 14.34 -11.67 12.12
C GLU A 113 14.32 -10.49 11.14
N ILE A 114 13.85 -9.32 11.58
CA ILE A 114 13.86 -8.10 10.77
C ILE A 114 15.30 -7.70 10.42
N ALA A 115 16.24 -7.80 11.37
CA ALA A 115 17.65 -7.50 11.15
C ALA A 115 18.28 -8.44 10.11
N VAL A 116 18.06 -9.74 10.26
CA VAL A 116 18.53 -10.75 9.30
C VAL A 116 17.97 -10.46 7.91
N ARG A 117 16.67 -10.17 7.79
CA ARG A 117 16.02 -9.90 6.49
C ARG A 117 16.43 -8.57 5.87
N ALA A 118 16.70 -7.56 6.70
CA ALA A 118 17.22 -6.28 6.24
C ALA A 118 18.74 -6.33 5.93
N ASP A 119 19.42 -7.46 6.13
CA ASP A 119 20.87 -7.61 6.06
C ASP A 119 21.60 -6.59 6.95
N LEU A 120 21.21 -6.59 8.23
CA LEU A 120 21.70 -5.71 9.28
C LEU A 120 21.91 -6.50 10.59
N THR A 121 22.62 -5.89 11.53
CA THR A 121 22.75 -6.44 12.88
C THR A 121 21.60 -5.94 13.78
N ARG A 122 21.30 -6.70 14.84
CA ARG A 122 20.31 -6.30 15.85
C ARG A 122 20.59 -4.93 16.47
N PRO A 123 21.85 -4.58 16.86
CA PRO A 123 22.18 -3.24 17.32
C PRO A 123 21.96 -2.16 16.25
N ALA A 124 22.23 -2.46 14.97
CA ALA A 124 22.02 -1.49 13.90
C ALA A 124 20.55 -1.03 13.82
N ILE A 125 19.59 -1.95 13.92
CA ILE A 125 18.16 -1.58 13.90
C ILE A 125 17.77 -0.76 15.13
N ASN A 126 18.33 -1.04 16.31
CA ASN A 126 18.04 -0.27 17.53
C ASN A 126 18.43 1.21 17.41
N HIS A 127 19.37 1.56 16.52
CA HIS A 127 19.70 2.96 16.24
C HIS A 127 18.61 3.69 15.42
N TYR A 128 17.79 2.98 14.67
CA TYR A 128 16.70 3.56 13.87
C TYR A 128 15.35 3.52 14.58
N PHE A 129 15.08 2.46 15.35
CA PHE A 129 13.78 2.23 15.98
C PHE A 129 13.92 1.84 17.45
N ALA A 130 13.32 2.65 18.32
CA ALA A 130 13.41 2.47 19.77
C ALA A 130 12.72 1.18 20.27
N ASN A 131 11.61 0.78 19.64
CA ASN A 131 10.85 -0.42 20.00
C ASN A 131 9.96 -0.91 18.86
N LYS A 132 9.34 -2.09 19.04
CA LYS A 132 8.51 -2.77 18.04
C LYS A 132 7.27 -1.98 17.65
N ARG A 133 6.67 -1.28 18.61
CA ARG A 133 5.48 -0.44 18.38
C ARG A 133 5.81 0.73 17.45
N VAL A 134 6.91 1.44 17.68
CA VAL A 134 7.35 2.54 16.81
C VAL A 134 7.62 2.05 15.40
N LEU A 135 8.36 0.94 15.26
CA LEU A 135 8.60 0.33 13.95
C LEU A 135 7.31 -0.08 13.27
N TYR A 136 6.41 -0.77 13.97
CA TYR A 136 5.13 -1.23 13.42
C TYR A 136 4.27 -0.06 12.95
N GLN A 137 4.08 0.97 13.77
CA GLN A 137 3.29 2.15 13.41
C GLN A 137 3.82 2.84 12.15
N GLU A 138 5.15 2.90 12.00
CA GLU A 138 5.75 3.49 10.82
C GLU A 138 5.60 2.60 9.57
N VAL A 139 5.64 1.27 9.73
CA VAL A 139 5.31 0.36 8.63
C VAL A 139 3.83 0.52 8.24
N VAL A 140 2.90 0.65 9.18
CA VAL A 140 1.47 0.94 8.92
C VAL A 140 1.33 2.22 8.11
N GLU A 141 1.90 3.32 8.60
CA GLU A 141 1.84 4.62 7.94
C GLU A 141 2.43 4.59 6.53
N GLN A 142 3.63 4.04 6.36
CA GLN A 142 4.25 3.93 5.03
C GLN A 142 3.42 3.06 4.08
N THR A 143 2.84 1.96 4.58
CA THR A 143 2.07 1.05 3.73
C THR A 143 0.69 1.64 3.39
N HIS A 144 0.08 2.36 4.33
CA HIS A 144 -1.15 3.11 4.13
C HIS A 144 -0.99 4.17 3.03
N GLU A 145 0.09 4.96 3.08
CA GLU A 145 0.43 5.93 2.04
C GLU A 145 0.68 5.27 0.67
N LEU A 146 1.45 4.18 0.67
CA LEU A 146 1.83 3.45 -0.55
C LEU A 146 0.62 2.84 -1.27
N VAL A 147 -0.37 2.33 -0.53
CA VAL A 147 -1.47 1.53 -1.09
C VAL A 147 -2.78 2.32 -1.10
N ILE A 148 -3.21 2.84 0.06
CA ILE A 148 -4.55 3.40 0.23
C ILE A 148 -4.60 4.83 -0.29
N VAL A 149 -3.72 5.72 0.19
CA VAL A 149 -3.72 7.13 -0.23
C VAL A 149 -3.43 7.26 -1.71
N ALA A 150 -2.37 6.61 -2.20
CA ALA A 150 -2.02 6.63 -3.62
C ALA A 150 -3.10 5.99 -4.51
N GLY A 151 -3.76 4.93 -4.04
CA GLY A 151 -4.87 4.29 -4.74
C GLY A 151 -6.12 5.18 -4.83
N ILE A 152 -6.50 5.82 -3.73
CA ILE A 152 -7.62 6.78 -3.68
C ILE A 152 -7.36 7.97 -4.60
N GLU A 153 -6.16 8.54 -4.59
CA GLU A 153 -5.79 9.67 -5.45
C GLU A 153 -5.82 9.32 -6.94
N ARG A 154 -5.50 8.07 -7.31
CA ARG A 154 -5.69 7.57 -8.68
C ARG A 154 -7.18 7.41 -8.99
N ALA A 155 -7.93 6.75 -8.09
CA ALA A 155 -9.34 6.43 -8.29
C ALA A 155 -10.21 7.68 -8.42
N ARG A 156 -9.94 8.75 -7.66
CA ARG A 156 -10.66 10.04 -7.74
C ARG A 156 -10.73 10.64 -9.14
N ARG A 157 -9.81 10.27 -10.05
CA ARG A 157 -9.76 10.75 -11.43
C ARG A 157 -10.74 10.03 -12.35
N GLU A 158 -11.30 8.90 -11.92
CA GLU A 158 -12.28 8.14 -12.69
C GLU A 158 -13.68 8.80 -12.63
N PRO A 159 -14.40 8.86 -13.77
CA PRO A 159 -15.68 9.55 -13.87
C PRO A 159 -16.87 8.76 -13.33
N THR A 160 -16.74 7.43 -13.19
CA THR A 160 -17.82 6.55 -12.72
C THR A 160 -17.47 5.92 -11.38
N LEU A 161 -18.48 5.58 -10.57
CA LEU A 161 -18.31 4.83 -9.33
C LEU A 161 -17.65 3.47 -9.61
N MET A 162 -18.07 2.79 -10.68
CA MET A 162 -17.46 1.51 -11.06
C MET A 162 -15.98 1.66 -11.44
N GLY A 163 -15.63 2.71 -12.21
CA GLY A 163 -14.24 2.98 -12.58
C GLY A 163 -13.37 3.26 -11.36
N ARG A 164 -13.89 4.02 -10.39
CA ARG A 164 -13.23 4.27 -9.10
C ARG A 164 -12.93 2.99 -8.35
N LEU A 165 -13.91 2.10 -8.23
CA LEU A 165 -13.75 0.82 -7.54
C LEU A 165 -12.73 -0.08 -8.25
N ALA A 166 -12.81 -0.16 -9.59
CA ALA A 166 -11.85 -0.93 -10.39
C ALA A 166 -10.41 -0.45 -10.18
N VAL A 167 -10.18 0.87 -10.23
CA VAL A 167 -8.85 1.46 -10.01
C VAL A 167 -8.33 1.20 -8.60
N VAL A 168 -9.17 1.21 -7.56
CA VAL A 168 -8.73 0.85 -6.20
C VAL A 168 -8.23 -0.59 -6.15
N VAL A 169 -8.96 -1.53 -6.77
CA VAL A 169 -8.58 -2.95 -6.80
C VAL A 169 -7.31 -3.15 -7.62
N ASP A 170 -7.24 -2.60 -8.83
CA ASP A 170 -6.08 -2.71 -9.71
C ASP A 170 -4.83 -2.11 -9.06
N PHE A 171 -4.97 -0.95 -8.41
CA PHE A 171 -3.84 -0.33 -7.71
C PHE A 171 -3.36 -1.16 -6.52
N ALA A 172 -4.27 -1.76 -5.73
CA ALA A 172 -3.89 -2.65 -4.65
C ALA A 172 -3.15 -3.91 -5.15
N MET A 173 -3.52 -4.42 -6.33
CA MET A 173 -2.81 -5.50 -7.00
C MET A 173 -1.44 -5.08 -7.53
N GLU A 174 -1.35 -3.91 -8.17
CA GLU A 174 -0.07 -3.31 -8.63
C GLU A 174 0.89 -3.12 -7.45
N ALA A 175 0.39 -2.60 -6.33
CA ALA A 175 1.18 -2.34 -5.14
C ALA A 175 1.68 -3.64 -4.49
N ASP A 176 0.85 -4.68 -4.40
CA ASP A 176 1.27 -5.98 -3.85
C ASP A 176 2.27 -6.70 -4.77
N ALA A 177 2.12 -6.57 -6.10
CA ALA A 177 3.07 -7.10 -7.07
C ALA A 177 4.44 -6.40 -7.00
N GLN A 178 4.46 -5.08 -6.76
CA GLN A 178 5.70 -4.30 -6.62
C GLN A 178 6.35 -4.49 -5.24
N TYR A 179 5.53 -4.59 -4.19
CA TYR A 179 5.97 -4.69 -2.80
C TYR A 179 5.22 -5.83 -2.11
N PRO A 180 5.71 -7.08 -2.25
CA PRO A 180 5.05 -8.24 -1.68
C PRO A 180 4.71 -8.07 -0.22
N ALA A 181 3.49 -8.50 0.13
CA ALA A 181 2.90 -8.45 1.45
C ALA A 181 2.40 -7.07 1.94
N SER A 182 2.37 -6.05 1.09
CA SER A 182 1.79 -4.75 1.46
C SER A 182 0.29 -4.84 1.72
N THR A 183 -0.45 -5.52 0.83
CA THR A 183 -1.88 -5.67 1.00
C THR A 183 -2.20 -6.68 2.11
N ALA A 184 -1.41 -7.76 2.21
CA ALA A 184 -1.50 -8.72 3.32
C ALA A 184 -1.29 -8.06 4.68
N PHE A 185 -0.29 -7.18 4.79
CA PHE A 185 0.00 -6.44 6.01
C PHE A 185 -1.14 -5.48 6.36
N LEU A 186 -1.65 -4.69 5.41
CA LEU A 186 -2.78 -3.80 5.67
C LEU A 186 -4.03 -4.57 6.11
N ALA A 187 -4.33 -5.70 5.48
CA ALA A 187 -5.46 -6.54 5.85
C ALA A 187 -5.37 -7.07 7.29
N THR A 188 -4.17 -7.31 7.84
CA THR A 188 -4.01 -7.75 9.23
C THR A 188 -4.01 -6.62 10.25
N THR A 189 -3.79 -5.36 9.85
CA THR A 189 -3.78 -4.23 10.79
C THR A 189 -5.08 -4.12 11.59
N VAL A 190 -6.23 -4.44 10.98
CA VAL A 190 -7.54 -4.43 11.65
C VAL A 190 -7.64 -5.51 12.73
N LEU A 191 -7.02 -6.67 12.52
CA LEU A 191 -6.98 -7.75 13.50
C LEU A 191 -5.98 -7.45 14.61
N GLU A 192 -4.83 -6.89 14.27
CA GLU A 192 -3.79 -6.52 15.24
C GLU A 192 -4.22 -5.34 16.11
N SER A 193 -4.97 -4.37 15.58
CA SER A 193 -5.52 -3.26 16.36
C SER A 193 -6.57 -3.72 17.38
N GLN A 194 -7.35 -4.76 17.06
CA GLN A 194 -8.27 -5.36 18.03
C GLN A 194 -7.54 -6.09 19.17
N ARG A 195 -6.41 -6.75 18.86
CA ARG A 195 -5.60 -7.46 19.86
C ARG A 195 -4.75 -6.52 20.70
N HIS A 196 -4.25 -5.46 20.07
CA HIS A 196 -3.35 -4.47 20.64
C HIS A 196 -3.90 -3.08 20.35
N PRO A 197 -4.90 -2.60 21.12
CA PRO A 197 -5.55 -1.31 20.91
C PRO A 197 -4.56 -0.14 20.81
N GLU A 198 -3.41 -0.23 21.49
CA GLU A 198 -2.34 0.77 21.46
C GLU A 198 -1.62 0.90 20.11
N LEU A 199 -1.77 -0.06 19.20
CA LEU A 199 -1.24 0.03 17.84
C LEU A 199 -2.10 0.94 16.95
N SER A 200 -3.38 1.12 17.31
CA SER A 200 -4.31 2.00 16.59
C SER A 200 -3.82 3.45 16.69
N ARG A 201 -3.34 4.02 15.58
CA ARG A 201 -3.27 5.47 15.42
C ARG A 201 -4.47 5.92 14.61
N THR A 202 -5.24 6.86 15.15
CA THR A 202 -6.46 7.39 14.52
C THR A 202 -6.20 7.96 13.12
N GLU A 203 -4.98 8.46 12.87
CA GLU A 203 -4.63 9.16 11.62
C GLU A 203 -4.45 8.22 10.42
N ASN A 204 -3.94 7.00 10.61
CA ASN A 204 -3.56 6.08 9.51
C ASN A 204 -4.38 4.79 9.51
N ASP A 205 -5.70 4.93 9.71
CA ASP A 205 -6.65 3.83 9.61
C ASP A 205 -7.12 3.66 8.15
N ALA A 206 -6.61 2.62 7.50
CA ALA A 206 -6.98 2.25 6.12
C ALA A 206 -8.50 2.12 5.93
N VAL A 207 -9.21 1.63 6.94
CA VAL A 207 -10.67 1.46 6.88
C VAL A 207 -11.36 2.82 6.91
N ARG A 208 -10.90 3.73 7.78
CA ARG A 208 -11.44 5.10 7.86
C ARG A 208 -11.22 5.87 6.56
N ALA A 209 -10.00 5.88 6.02
CA ALA A 209 -9.70 6.59 4.77
C ALA A 209 -10.52 6.03 3.59
N THR A 210 -10.64 4.71 3.50
CA THR A 210 -11.45 4.05 2.45
C THR A 210 -12.94 4.36 2.61
N ARG A 211 -13.47 4.37 3.84
CA ARG A 211 -14.85 4.76 4.14
C ARG A 211 -15.13 6.19 3.69
N GLU A 212 -14.29 7.14 4.09
CA GLU A 212 -14.42 8.55 3.71
C GLU A 212 -14.42 8.72 2.19
N PHE A 213 -13.54 8.01 1.48
CA PHE A 213 -13.53 7.97 0.03
C PHE A 213 -14.81 7.39 -0.58
N LEU A 214 -15.32 6.27 -0.07
CA LEU A 214 -16.53 5.62 -0.59
C LEU A 214 -17.78 6.47 -0.38
N VAL A 215 -17.93 7.09 0.80
CA VAL A 215 -19.03 8.03 1.06
C VAL A 215 -18.99 9.20 0.08
N TRP A 216 -17.81 9.78 -0.15
CA TRP A 216 -17.64 10.82 -1.18
C TRP A 216 -18.01 10.29 -2.57
N ALA A 217 -17.49 9.11 -2.96
CA ALA A 217 -17.68 8.57 -4.30
C ALA A 217 -19.15 8.24 -4.60
N VAL A 218 -19.90 7.75 -3.61
CA VAL A 218 -21.35 7.47 -3.73
C VAL A 218 -22.14 8.77 -3.87
N ASN A 219 -21.89 9.78 -3.04
CA ASN A 219 -22.57 11.08 -3.16
C ASN A 219 -22.33 11.72 -4.53
N ASP A 220 -21.08 11.72 -4.98
CA ASP A 220 -20.70 12.28 -6.28
C ASP A 220 -21.28 11.48 -7.46
N ALA A 221 -21.52 10.17 -7.30
CA ALA A 221 -22.27 9.38 -8.28
C ALA A 221 -23.77 9.69 -8.29
N ILE A 222 -24.38 10.01 -7.14
CA ILE A 222 -25.76 10.51 -7.05
C ILE A 222 -25.88 11.88 -7.72
N GLU A 223 -24.96 12.81 -7.45
CA GLU A 223 -24.94 14.16 -8.03
C GLU A 223 -24.83 14.13 -9.56
N ARG A 224 -24.08 13.17 -10.13
CA ARG A 224 -23.99 12.95 -11.59
C ARG A 224 -25.15 12.18 -12.20
N GLY A 225 -26.09 11.68 -11.39
CA GLY A 225 -27.19 10.83 -11.86
C GLY A 225 -26.78 9.41 -12.27
N GLU A 226 -25.60 8.94 -11.84
CA GLU A 226 -25.16 7.55 -12.03
C GLU A 226 -25.89 6.61 -11.07
N LEU A 227 -26.23 7.09 -9.86
CA LEU A 227 -27.04 6.38 -8.86
C LEU A 227 -28.37 7.10 -8.60
N ALA A 228 -29.38 6.35 -8.17
CA ALA A 228 -30.67 6.91 -7.79
C ALA A 228 -30.56 7.78 -6.53
N ALA A 229 -31.32 8.88 -6.48
CA ALA A 229 -31.24 9.86 -5.40
C ALA A 229 -31.78 9.37 -4.04
N ASP A 230 -32.51 8.25 -4.03
CA ASP A 230 -33.08 7.60 -2.84
C ASP A 230 -32.19 6.49 -2.26
N VAL A 231 -31.01 6.25 -2.85
CA VAL A 231 -30.03 5.29 -2.33
C VAL A 231 -29.54 5.72 -0.94
N ASP A 232 -29.57 4.80 0.03
CA ASP A 232 -28.96 5.01 1.34
C ASP A 232 -27.43 5.01 1.23
N VAL A 233 -26.84 6.20 1.24
CA VAL A 233 -25.41 6.42 1.05
C VAL A 233 -24.57 5.64 2.06
N SER A 234 -24.99 5.62 3.33
CA SER A 234 -24.26 4.94 4.39
C SER A 234 -24.22 3.44 4.13
N SER A 235 -25.36 2.81 3.89
CA SER A 235 -25.44 1.36 3.65
C SER A 235 -24.71 0.94 2.40
N LEU A 236 -24.80 1.71 1.30
CA LEU A 236 -24.05 1.40 0.08
C LEU A 236 -22.54 1.55 0.31
N ALA A 237 -22.09 2.62 0.97
CA ALA A 237 -20.68 2.82 1.29
C ALA A 237 -20.14 1.70 2.20
N GLU A 238 -20.87 1.27 3.22
CA GLU A 238 -20.50 0.11 4.05
C GLU A 238 -20.42 -1.18 3.22
N THR A 239 -21.39 -1.40 2.33
CA THR A 239 -21.42 -2.60 1.47
C THR A 239 -20.19 -2.63 0.56
N LEU A 240 -19.87 -1.51 -0.09
CA LEU A 240 -18.68 -1.38 -0.93
C LEU A 240 -17.40 -1.55 -0.11
N LEU A 241 -17.35 -1.03 1.12
CA LEU A 241 -16.21 -1.18 2.02
C LEU A 241 -15.99 -2.66 2.38
N VAL A 242 -17.04 -3.40 2.73
CA VAL A 242 -16.95 -4.84 3.04
C VAL A 242 -16.41 -5.61 1.84
N VAL A 243 -16.88 -5.29 0.63
CA VAL A 243 -16.35 -5.89 -0.62
C VAL A 243 -14.87 -5.57 -0.79
N LEU A 244 -14.46 -4.30 -0.68
CA LEU A 244 -13.05 -3.90 -0.84
C LEU A 244 -12.13 -4.49 0.24
N CYS A 245 -12.58 -4.58 1.49
CA CYS A 245 -11.86 -5.28 2.55
C CYS A 245 -11.68 -6.76 2.22
N GLY A 246 -12.73 -7.42 1.71
CA GLY A 246 -12.68 -8.81 1.25
C GLY A 246 -11.70 -9.01 0.09
N VAL A 247 -11.69 -8.08 -0.89
CA VAL A 247 -10.74 -8.10 -2.01
C VAL A 247 -9.31 -7.90 -1.52
N GLY A 248 -9.06 -6.93 -0.64
CA GLY A 248 -7.73 -6.73 -0.04
C GLY A 248 -7.25 -7.98 0.70
N PHE A 249 -8.12 -8.62 1.48
CA PHE A 249 -7.81 -9.88 2.14
C PHE A 249 -7.49 -11.00 1.12
N TYR A 250 -8.30 -11.13 0.06
CA TYR A 250 -8.05 -12.11 -0.98
C TYR A 250 -6.70 -11.87 -1.68
N ILE A 251 -6.40 -10.62 -2.08
CA ILE A 251 -5.12 -10.25 -2.68
C ILE A 251 -3.96 -10.63 -1.74
N GLY A 252 -4.07 -10.30 -0.46
CA GLY A 252 -3.00 -10.52 0.51
C GLY A 252 -2.76 -11.98 0.92
N PHE A 253 -3.77 -12.84 0.90
CA PHE A 253 -3.69 -14.18 1.49
C PHE A 253 -4.05 -15.35 0.58
N VAL A 254 -4.80 -15.12 -0.49
CA VAL A 254 -5.42 -16.20 -1.29
C VAL A 254 -5.04 -16.13 -2.77
N GLY A 255 -5.03 -14.92 -3.33
CA GLY A 255 -5.00 -14.68 -4.77
C GLY A 255 -3.62 -14.65 -5.39
N SER A 256 -3.55 -15.07 -6.66
CA SER A 256 -2.51 -14.63 -7.59
C SER A 256 -3.05 -13.49 -8.46
N TYR A 257 -2.18 -12.61 -8.93
CA TYR A 257 -2.55 -11.47 -9.79
C TYR A 257 -3.48 -11.86 -10.94
N GLN A 258 -3.18 -12.97 -11.62
CA GLN A 258 -3.98 -13.49 -12.75
C GLN A 258 -5.41 -13.87 -12.35
N ARG A 259 -5.65 -14.42 -11.15
CA ARG A 259 -7.01 -14.79 -10.72
C ARG A 259 -7.85 -13.57 -10.37
N MET A 260 -7.24 -12.52 -9.82
CA MET A 260 -7.98 -11.32 -9.45
C MET A 260 -8.51 -10.57 -10.66
N ALA A 261 -7.73 -10.44 -11.74
CA ALA A 261 -8.22 -9.82 -12.97
C ALA A 261 -9.50 -10.49 -13.51
N THR A 262 -9.56 -11.84 -13.49
CA THR A 262 -10.77 -12.59 -13.89
C THR A 262 -11.94 -12.36 -12.93
N ILE A 263 -11.67 -12.21 -11.63
CA ILE A 263 -12.69 -11.97 -10.62
C ILE A 263 -13.26 -10.55 -10.74
N THR A 264 -12.42 -9.54 -10.99
CA THR A 264 -12.88 -8.15 -11.19
C THR A 264 -13.81 -8.06 -12.40
N ASP A 265 -13.45 -8.69 -13.53
CA ASP A 265 -14.31 -8.75 -14.73
C ASP A 265 -15.65 -9.45 -14.44
N SER A 266 -15.60 -10.61 -13.76
CA SER A 266 -16.81 -11.34 -13.36
C SER A 266 -17.70 -10.52 -12.40
N PHE A 267 -17.10 -9.76 -11.48
CA PHE A 267 -17.82 -8.90 -10.55
C PHE A 267 -18.49 -7.73 -11.26
N GLN A 268 -17.83 -7.13 -12.25
CA GLN A 268 -18.43 -6.11 -13.12
C GLN A 268 -19.64 -6.66 -13.89
N GLN A 269 -19.53 -7.88 -14.44
CA GLN A 269 -20.66 -8.54 -15.12
C GLN A 269 -21.81 -8.85 -14.17
N LEU A 270 -21.51 -9.29 -12.93
CA LEU A 270 -22.51 -9.52 -11.90
C LEU A 270 -23.30 -8.24 -11.58
N LEU A 271 -22.59 -7.13 -11.37
CA LEU A 271 -23.17 -5.83 -11.03
C LEU A 271 -23.94 -5.20 -12.20
N ALA A 272 -23.48 -5.42 -13.44
CA ALA A 272 -24.19 -5.00 -14.64
C ALA A 272 -25.44 -5.84 -14.93
N GLY A 273 -25.72 -6.87 -14.13
CA GLY A 273 -26.84 -7.79 -14.33
C GLY A 273 -26.66 -8.75 -15.51
N THR A 274 -25.52 -8.70 -16.22
CA THR A 274 -25.29 -9.46 -17.45
C THR A 274 -25.04 -10.95 -17.21
N LEU A 275 -24.73 -11.35 -15.97
CA LEU A 275 -24.62 -12.75 -15.58
C LEU A 275 -25.98 -13.44 -15.36
N TRP A 276 -27.04 -12.68 -15.12
CA TRP A 276 -28.36 -13.25 -14.82
C TRP A 276 -29.14 -13.47 -16.11
N ARG A 277 -29.48 -14.72 -16.40
CA ARG A 277 -30.52 -15.03 -17.38
C ARG A 277 -31.87 -15.04 -16.64
N PRO A 278 -32.88 -14.28 -17.10
CA PRO A 278 -34.20 -14.36 -16.49
C PRO A 278 -34.73 -15.81 -16.59
N PRO A 279 -35.45 -16.30 -15.56
CA PRO A 279 -36.12 -17.59 -15.66
C PRO A 279 -37.09 -17.57 -16.86
N THR A 280 -36.98 -18.58 -17.73
CA THR A 280 -37.87 -18.81 -18.88
C THR A 280 -39.30 -19.08 -18.46
#